data_AF-A0A3M0KLN3-F1
#
_entry.id   AF-A0A3M0KLN3-F1
#
_cell.length_a   1.000
_cell.length_b   1.000
_cell.length_c   1.000
_cell.angle_alpha   90.00
_cell.angle_beta   90.00
_cell.angle_gamma   90.00
#
_symmetry.space_group_name_H-M   'P 1'
#
loop_
_entity.id
_entity.type
_entity.pdbx_description
1 polymer ?
#
loop_
_entity_poly.entity_id
_entity_poly.type
_entity_poly.pdbx_seq_one_letter_code
_entity_poly.pdbx_strand_id
1 'polypeptide(L)'
;MEIFASGHAKFPSVMPMARVHPYYVLHVRSHTNLPGFVAEGNARADNLANPAWVAPQPDVLTQAKTSHGFSHQNAHTLQKQFQLTATEAREIVESCDDCHALGAPLPAGTNPRGLKALELWQTDVTQVAEFGRLKYVHVTVDTFSSAMWASAHTGEKARDVIAHWRQAFAILGIPSAVKTDNGPAYASQQIRQFL
;
A
#
# COMPACT_ATOMS: atom_id res chain seq x y z
N MET A 1 10.63 -24.59 -39.81
CA MET A 1 10.35 -25.69 -40.75
C MET A 1 11.68 -26.09 -41.37
N GLU A 2 11.83 -27.39 -41.65
CA GLU A 2 13.01 -28.09 -42.19
C GLU A 2 14.07 -28.60 -41.19
N ILE A 3 14.59 -29.84 -41.26
CA ILE A 3 14.19 -31.17 -41.79
C ILE A 3 15.16 -32.16 -41.09
N PHE A 4 14.68 -33.37 -40.77
CA PHE A 4 15.47 -34.48 -40.21
C PHE A 4 16.58 -34.95 -41.18
N ALA A 5 17.77 -35.29 -40.65
CA ALA A 5 18.72 -36.17 -41.33
C ALA A 5 19.15 -37.30 -40.37
N SER A 6 18.78 -38.51 -40.77
CA SER A 6 19.07 -39.80 -40.14
C SER A 6 20.57 -40.12 -40.16
N GLY A 7 21.16 -40.37 -38.99
CA GLY A 7 22.50 -40.93 -38.83
C GLY A 7 22.42 -42.37 -38.31
N HIS A 8 22.69 -43.33 -39.20
CA HIS A 8 22.73 -44.77 -38.90
C HIS A 8 23.83 -45.13 -37.90
N ALA A 9 23.48 -45.66 -36.73
CA ALA A 9 24.41 -46.38 -35.85
C ALA A 9 24.30 -47.89 -36.10
N LYS A 10 25.36 -48.48 -36.68
CA LYS A 10 25.52 -49.93 -36.87
C LYS A 10 25.72 -50.60 -35.50
N PHE A 11 24.79 -51.48 -35.11
CA PHE A 11 24.99 -52.40 -33.99
C PHE A 11 25.86 -53.59 -34.43
N PRO A 12 26.84 -54.05 -33.62
CA PRO A 12 27.59 -55.26 -33.93
C PRO A 12 26.67 -56.48 -33.88
N SER A 13 26.77 -57.32 -34.91
CA SER A 13 25.94 -58.52 -35.10
C SER A 13 26.21 -59.55 -34.01
N VAL A 14 25.27 -59.72 -33.08
CA VAL A 14 25.21 -60.90 -32.22
C VAL A 14 24.31 -61.91 -32.93
N MET A 15 24.85 -63.10 -33.23
CA MET A 15 24.17 -64.17 -33.96
C MET A 15 22.79 -64.49 -33.35
N PRO A 16 21.71 -64.66 -34.15
CA PRO A 16 20.39 -64.90 -33.60
C PRO A 16 20.23 -66.38 -33.20
N MET A 17 20.40 -66.67 -31.91
CA MET A 17 19.76 -67.84 -31.30
C MET A 17 18.24 -67.65 -31.40
N ALA A 18 17.54 -68.73 -31.78
CA ALA A 18 16.11 -68.77 -32.11
C ALA A 18 15.26 -67.89 -31.17
N ARG A 19 14.66 -66.82 -31.72
CA ARG A 19 13.79 -65.92 -30.96
C ARG A 19 12.34 -66.35 -31.12
N VAL A 20 11.71 -66.69 -30.00
CA VAL A 20 10.30 -67.13 -29.94
C VAL A 20 9.32 -65.94 -29.97
N HIS A 21 9.79 -64.72 -29.75
CA HIS A 21 8.96 -63.51 -29.75
C HIS A 21 9.63 -62.36 -30.55
N PRO A 22 8.85 -61.53 -31.27
CA PRO A 22 9.37 -60.48 -32.16
C PRO A 22 9.94 -59.25 -31.43
N TYR A 23 9.88 -59.20 -30.10
CA TYR A 23 10.40 -58.10 -29.30
C TYR A 23 11.20 -58.60 -28.09
N TYR A 24 12.12 -57.77 -27.63
CA TYR A 24 12.93 -58.00 -26.44
C TYR A 24 12.69 -56.85 -25.47
N VAL A 25 12.21 -57.17 -24.27
CA VAL A 25 12.00 -56.18 -23.19
C VAL A 25 13.26 -56.14 -22.34
N LEU A 26 14.01 -55.04 -22.44
CA LEU A 26 15.17 -54.78 -21.58
C LEU A 26 14.79 -53.73 -20.54
N HIS A 27 14.98 -54.05 -19.26
CA HIS A 27 14.83 -53.07 -18.19
C HIS A 27 16.15 -52.31 -17.99
N VAL A 28 16.20 -51.06 -18.42
CA VAL A 28 17.37 -50.19 -18.26
C VAL A 28 17.16 -49.29 -17.05
N ARG A 29 18.09 -49.34 -16.09
CA ARG A 29 18.07 -48.45 -14.93
C ARG A 29 18.73 -47.12 -15.30
N SER A 30 17.93 -46.07 -15.45
CA SER A 30 18.39 -44.72 -15.83
C SER A 30 19.45 -44.17 -14.87
N HIS A 31 19.31 -44.37 -13.56
CA HIS A 31 20.26 -43.88 -12.55
C HIS A 31 21.34 -44.91 -12.18
N THR A 32 21.91 -45.60 -13.16
CA THR A 32 23.02 -46.53 -12.93
C THR A 32 24.37 -45.80 -12.90
N ASN A 33 25.20 -46.08 -11.89
CA ASN A 33 26.57 -45.57 -11.80
C ASN A 33 27.61 -46.53 -12.42
N LEU A 34 27.14 -47.62 -13.06
CA LEU A 34 28.02 -48.56 -13.74
C LEU A 34 28.49 -47.98 -15.09
N PRO A 35 29.77 -48.16 -15.46
CA PRO A 35 30.30 -47.64 -16.72
C PRO A 35 29.54 -48.21 -17.92
N GLY A 36 29.12 -47.35 -18.83
CA GLY A 36 28.41 -47.74 -20.05
C GLY A 36 27.78 -46.56 -20.78
N PHE A 37 27.30 -46.79 -21.99
CA PHE A 37 26.75 -45.75 -22.86
C PHE A 37 25.58 -44.96 -22.24
N VAL A 38 24.79 -45.59 -21.38
CA VAL A 38 23.68 -44.94 -20.65
C VAL A 38 24.22 -43.97 -19.60
N ALA A 39 25.21 -44.37 -18.81
CA ALA A 39 25.82 -43.53 -17.80
C ALA A 39 26.55 -42.34 -18.41
N GLU A 40 27.24 -42.54 -19.54
CA GLU A 40 27.91 -41.46 -20.28
C GLU A 40 26.90 -40.48 -20.91
N GLY A 41 25.82 -41.00 -21.49
CA GLY A 41 24.73 -40.18 -22.04
C GLY A 41 24.06 -39.31 -20.97
N ASN A 42 23.79 -39.89 -19.81
CA ASN A 42 23.22 -39.15 -18.68
C ASN A 42 24.20 -38.10 -18.13
N ALA A 43 25.49 -38.43 -17.99
CA ALA A 43 26.49 -37.45 -17.57
C ALA A 43 26.61 -36.26 -18.55
N ARG A 44 26.49 -36.51 -19.86
CA ARG A 44 26.44 -35.44 -20.87
C ARG A 44 25.15 -34.62 -20.77
N ALA A 45 24.00 -35.26 -20.58
CA ALA A 45 22.72 -34.57 -20.39
C ALA A 45 22.72 -33.72 -19.12
N ASP A 46 23.22 -34.26 -18.01
CA ASP A 46 23.35 -33.57 -16.73
C ASP A 46 24.30 -32.37 -16.86
N ASN A 47 25.46 -32.52 -17.54
CA ASN A 47 26.37 -31.41 -17.80
C ASN A 47 25.78 -30.31 -18.70
N LEU A 48 24.84 -30.64 -19.59
CA LEU A 48 24.12 -29.66 -20.42
C LEU A 48 22.95 -29.02 -19.67
N ALA A 49 22.36 -29.71 -18.70
CA ALA A 49 21.30 -29.20 -17.83
C ALA A 49 21.85 -28.37 -16.66
N ASN A 50 23.09 -28.65 -16.20
CA ASN A 50 23.72 -27.98 -15.07
C ASN A 50 23.82 -26.45 -15.23
N PRO A 51 24.18 -25.89 -16.40
CA PRO A 51 24.20 -24.45 -16.62
C PRO A 51 22.83 -23.78 -16.49
N ALA A 52 21.73 -24.50 -16.74
CA ALA A 52 20.37 -23.97 -16.58
C ALA A 52 19.93 -23.92 -15.09
N TRP A 53 20.58 -24.69 -14.22
CA TRP A 53 20.33 -24.72 -12.77
C TRP A 53 21.33 -23.87 -11.97
N VAL A 54 22.57 -23.73 -12.47
CA VAL A 54 23.70 -23.08 -11.77
C VAL A 54 23.98 -21.67 -12.29
N ALA A 55 23.38 -21.23 -13.41
CA ALA A 55 23.43 -19.83 -13.80
C ALA A 55 22.82 -18.96 -12.69
N PRO A 56 23.39 -17.78 -12.38
CA PRO A 56 22.68 -16.77 -11.62
C PRO A 56 21.37 -16.49 -12.36
N GLN A 57 20.25 -16.87 -11.76
CA GLN A 57 18.93 -16.53 -12.26
C GLN A 57 18.92 -15.03 -12.57
N PRO A 58 18.47 -14.58 -13.75
CA PRO A 58 18.40 -13.15 -14.05
C PRO A 58 17.64 -12.48 -12.92
N ASP A 59 18.38 -11.61 -12.22
CA ASP A 59 18.06 -10.88 -11.01
C ASP A 59 16.57 -10.94 -10.63
N VAL A 60 16.25 -11.73 -9.60
CA VAL A 60 14.89 -11.95 -9.07
C VAL A 60 14.15 -10.62 -8.84
N LEU A 61 14.90 -9.58 -8.49
CA LEU A 61 14.40 -8.22 -8.35
C LEU A 61 13.92 -7.62 -9.68
N THR A 62 14.67 -7.81 -10.76
CA THR A 62 14.29 -7.36 -12.11
C THR A 62 13.00 -8.05 -12.57
N GLN A 63 12.85 -9.36 -12.33
CA GLN A 63 11.61 -10.09 -12.64
C GLN A 63 10.42 -9.57 -11.83
N ALA A 64 10.63 -9.30 -10.54
CA ALA A 64 9.61 -8.72 -9.67
C ALA A 64 9.18 -7.32 -10.14
N LYS A 65 10.12 -6.48 -10.58
CA LYS A 65 9.85 -5.17 -11.18
C LYS A 65 9.01 -5.28 -12.45
N THR A 66 9.36 -6.18 -13.37
CA THR A 66 8.57 -6.42 -14.58
C THR A 66 7.16 -6.92 -14.26
N SER A 67 7.05 -7.86 -13.31
CA SER A 67 5.76 -8.42 -12.91
C SER A 67 4.87 -7.37 -12.23
N HIS A 68 5.44 -6.53 -11.36
CA HIS A 68 4.74 -5.39 -10.76
C HIS A 68 4.31 -4.37 -11.83
N GLY A 69 5.18 -4.03 -12.78
CA GLY A 69 4.83 -3.10 -13.87
C GLY A 69 3.71 -3.59 -14.79
N PHE A 70 3.47 -4.90 -14.86
CA PHE A 70 2.36 -5.47 -15.64
C PHE A 70 1.04 -5.56 -14.85
N SER A 71 1.11 -5.86 -13.55
CA SER A 71 -0.06 -6.27 -12.75
C SER A 71 -0.37 -5.38 -11.55
N HIS A 72 0.52 -4.46 -11.21
CA HIS A 72 0.46 -3.59 -10.02
C HIS A 72 0.16 -4.33 -8.72
N GLN A 73 0.64 -5.57 -8.60
CA GLN A 73 0.47 -6.38 -7.40
C GLN A 73 1.18 -5.77 -6.17
N ASN A 74 0.56 -5.88 -4.99
CA ASN A 74 1.07 -5.25 -3.77
C ASN A 74 2.39 -5.88 -3.26
N ALA A 75 3.08 -5.15 -2.37
CA ALA A 75 4.40 -5.52 -1.84
C ALA A 75 4.40 -6.91 -1.18
N HIS A 76 3.34 -7.28 -0.46
CA HIS A 76 3.27 -8.59 0.20
C HIS A 76 3.17 -9.75 -0.80
N THR A 77 2.43 -9.56 -1.91
CA THR A 77 2.39 -10.55 -3.00
C THR A 77 3.75 -10.69 -3.67
N LEU A 78 4.43 -9.58 -3.99
CA LEU A 78 5.79 -9.60 -4.55
C LEU A 78 6.78 -10.31 -3.62
N GLN A 79 6.71 -10.02 -2.32
CA GLN A 79 7.55 -10.64 -1.31
C GLN A 79 7.42 -12.17 -1.32
N LYS A 80 6.18 -12.68 -1.36
CA LYS A 80 5.92 -14.12 -1.35
C LYS A 80 6.27 -14.80 -2.67
N GLN A 81 5.93 -14.17 -3.79
CA GLN A 81 6.09 -14.76 -5.11
C GLN A 81 7.56 -14.81 -5.56
N PHE A 82 8.32 -13.77 -5.25
CA PHE A 82 9.72 -13.64 -5.66
C PHE A 82 10.69 -13.82 -4.49
N GLN A 83 10.20 -14.18 -3.30
CA GLN A 83 11.03 -14.41 -2.09
C GLN A 83 11.92 -13.19 -1.75
N LEU A 84 11.43 -11.99 -2.04
CA LEU A 84 12.13 -10.74 -1.76
C LEU A 84 12.10 -10.42 -0.26
N THR A 85 13.00 -9.53 0.17
CA THR A 85 12.85 -8.89 1.47
C THR A 85 11.64 -7.96 1.49
N ALA A 86 11.11 -7.69 2.68
CA ALA A 86 10.01 -6.75 2.83
C ALA A 86 10.38 -5.31 2.41
N THR A 87 11.67 -4.99 2.39
CA THR A 87 12.18 -3.68 1.96
C THR A 87 12.19 -3.58 0.44
N GLU A 88 12.77 -4.56 -0.25
CA GLU A 88 12.82 -4.60 -1.73
C GLU A 88 11.42 -4.61 -2.33
N ALA A 89 10.50 -5.40 -1.77
CA ALA A 89 9.14 -5.46 -2.28
C ALA A 89 8.37 -4.14 -2.07
N ARG A 90 8.67 -3.38 -1.00
CA ARG A 90 8.11 -2.04 -0.81
C ARG A 90 8.70 -1.04 -1.79
N GLU A 91 10.02 -1.06 -1.97
CA GLU A 91 10.72 -0.16 -2.89
C GLU A 91 10.20 -0.30 -4.33
N ILE A 92 9.92 -1.53 -4.79
CA ILE A 92 9.30 -1.77 -6.11
C ILE A 92 7.94 -1.06 -6.23
N VAL A 93 7.08 -1.15 -5.21
CA VAL A 93 5.76 -0.50 -5.24
C VAL A 93 5.88 1.02 -5.08
N GLU A 94 6.77 1.50 -4.21
CA GLU A 94 6.99 2.92 -3.95
C GLU A 94 7.60 3.65 -5.16
N SER A 95 8.42 2.95 -5.94
CA SER A 95 9.03 3.45 -7.18
C SER A 95 8.11 3.43 -8.40
N CYS A 96 6.92 2.82 -8.30
CA CYS A 96 5.95 2.77 -9.39
C CYS A 96 5.11 4.05 -9.40
N ASP A 97 5.21 4.86 -10.45
CA ASP A 97 4.50 6.15 -10.58
C ASP A 97 2.96 6.00 -10.40
N ASP A 98 2.37 4.95 -10.98
CA ASP A 98 0.93 4.67 -10.89
C ASP A 98 0.48 4.28 -9.47
N CYS A 99 1.34 3.58 -8.72
CA CYS A 99 1.06 3.13 -7.35
C CYS A 99 1.41 4.21 -6.32
N HIS A 100 2.43 5.03 -6.61
CA HIS A 100 2.89 6.13 -5.76
C HIS A 100 1.79 7.20 -5.61
N ALA A 101 1.05 7.48 -6.68
CA ALA A 101 -0.09 8.40 -6.67
C ALA A 101 -1.20 8.00 -5.66
N LEU A 102 -1.26 6.72 -5.27
CA LEU A 102 -2.25 6.18 -4.34
C LEU A 102 -1.72 6.09 -2.89
N GLY A 103 -0.43 6.38 -2.66
CA GLY A 103 0.33 5.83 -1.54
C GLY A 103 0.76 6.77 -0.42
N ALA A 104 0.62 8.09 -0.55
CA ALA A 104 0.92 8.98 0.58
C ALA A 104 -0.34 9.15 1.45
N PRO A 105 -0.43 8.53 2.64
CA PRO A 105 -1.41 8.99 3.62
C PRO A 105 -1.12 10.46 3.88
N LEU A 106 -2.13 11.31 3.67
CA LEU A 106 -2.07 12.72 4.04
C LEU A 106 -1.57 12.78 5.50
N PRO A 107 -0.58 13.63 5.80
CA PRO A 107 -0.12 13.78 7.18
C PRO A 107 -1.35 14.02 8.05
N ALA A 108 -1.49 13.24 9.11
CA ALA A 108 -2.62 13.34 10.02
C ALA A 108 -2.66 14.78 10.56
N GLY A 109 -3.57 15.59 10.01
CA GLY A 109 -3.72 16.98 10.41
C GLY A 109 -4.20 17.02 11.85
N THR A 110 -3.30 17.26 12.79
CA THR A 110 -3.71 17.47 14.19
C THR A 110 -4.29 18.86 14.32
N ASN A 111 -5.48 18.95 14.90
CA ASN A 111 -6.09 20.24 15.21
C ASN A 111 -5.22 20.98 16.25
N PRO A 112 -4.75 22.21 15.98
CA PRO A 112 -3.91 22.96 16.91
C PRO A 112 -4.62 23.15 18.27
N ARG A 113 -3.84 23.05 19.35
CA ARG A 113 -4.28 23.23 20.74
C ARG A 113 -3.39 24.27 21.41
N GLY A 114 -3.98 25.05 22.32
CA GLY A 114 -3.23 25.94 23.19
C GLY A 114 -2.35 25.17 24.17
N LEU A 115 -1.24 25.77 24.56
CA LEU A 115 -0.29 25.28 25.55
C LEU A 115 -0.67 25.71 26.98
N LYS A 116 -1.53 26.73 27.11
CA LYS A 116 -2.12 27.18 28.37
C LYS A 116 -3.59 27.60 28.20
N ALA A 117 -4.30 27.74 29.32
CA ALA A 117 -5.67 28.24 29.34
C ALA A 117 -5.74 29.66 28.74
N LEU A 118 -6.83 29.95 28.04
CA LEU A 118 -7.09 31.21 27.34
C LEU A 118 -6.07 31.54 26.24
N GLU A 119 -5.31 30.57 25.74
CA GLU A 119 -4.43 30.79 24.60
C GLU A 119 -5.18 30.63 23.28
N LEU A 120 -5.84 29.48 23.09
CA LEU A 120 -6.53 29.14 21.86
C LEU A 120 -7.91 28.58 22.16
N TRP A 121 -8.93 29.28 21.71
CA TRP A 121 -10.30 28.80 21.68
C TRP A 121 -10.66 28.27 20.30
N GLN A 122 -11.62 27.34 20.28
CA GLN A 122 -12.31 26.93 19.06
C GLN A 122 -13.79 27.24 19.20
N THR A 123 -14.34 27.89 18.18
CA THR A 123 -15.76 28.23 18.13
C THR A 123 -16.36 27.66 16.86
N ASP A 124 -17.52 27.03 17.00
CA ASP A 124 -18.31 26.51 15.89
C ASP A 124 -19.82 26.63 16.19
N VAL A 125 -20.65 26.45 15.16
CA VAL A 125 -22.11 26.42 15.28
C VAL A 125 -22.64 25.04 14.94
N THR A 126 -23.48 24.50 15.82
CA THR A 126 -24.24 23.28 15.56
C THR A 126 -25.74 23.56 15.55
N GLN A 127 -26.50 22.79 14.79
CA GLN A 127 -27.95 22.93 14.73
C GLN A 127 -28.66 21.84 15.53
N VAL A 128 -29.46 22.26 16.52
CA VAL A 128 -30.29 21.40 17.38
C VAL A 128 -31.76 21.71 17.11
N ALA A 129 -32.43 20.85 16.33
CA ALA A 129 -33.76 21.12 15.80
C ALA A 129 -34.82 21.33 16.90
N GLU A 130 -34.62 20.69 18.04
CA GLU A 130 -35.49 20.72 19.23
C GLU A 130 -35.62 22.13 19.83
N PHE A 131 -34.66 23.03 19.57
CA PHE A 131 -34.73 24.43 20.01
C PHE A 131 -35.53 25.34 19.05
N GLY A 132 -36.08 24.78 17.97
CA GLY A 132 -36.96 25.47 17.05
C GLY A 132 -36.31 26.71 16.43
N ARG A 133 -36.82 27.91 16.74
CA ARG A 133 -36.24 29.17 16.24
C ARG A 133 -34.82 29.43 16.76
N LEU A 134 -34.46 28.86 17.90
CA LEU A 134 -33.13 29.00 18.51
C LEU A 134 -32.22 27.80 18.19
N LYS A 135 -32.49 27.08 17.10
CA LYS A 135 -31.75 25.87 16.73
C LYS A 135 -30.24 26.08 16.53
N TYR A 136 -29.78 27.31 16.33
CA TYR A 136 -28.37 27.61 16.07
C TYR A 136 -27.62 27.74 17.41
N VAL A 137 -26.97 26.66 17.83
CA VAL A 137 -26.20 26.61 19.08
C VAL A 137 -24.75 26.94 18.76
N HIS A 138 -24.31 28.12 19.19
CA HIS A 138 -22.91 28.53 19.10
C HIS A 138 -22.18 27.94 20.29
N VAL A 139 -21.07 27.27 20.04
CA VAL A 139 -20.27 26.60 21.05
C VAL A 139 -18.83 27.10 20.95
N THR A 140 -18.27 27.48 22.09
CA THR A 140 -16.84 27.81 22.21
C THR A 140 -16.20 26.93 23.26
N VAL A 141 -15.01 26.41 22.95
CA VAL A 141 -14.22 25.58 23.84
C VAL A 141 -12.79 26.08 23.93
N ASP A 142 -12.26 26.14 25.15
CA ASP A 142 -10.84 26.34 25.40
C ASP A 142 -10.07 25.04 25.13
N THR A 143 -9.14 25.06 24.18
CA THR A 143 -8.49 23.83 23.70
C THR A 143 -7.49 23.19 24.68
N PHE A 144 -7.10 23.93 25.72
CA PHE A 144 -6.21 23.47 26.79
C PHE A 144 -7.00 22.90 27.97
N SER A 145 -7.84 23.74 28.59
CA SER A 145 -8.62 23.43 29.80
C SER A 145 -9.90 22.65 29.54
N SER A 146 -10.36 22.59 28.28
CA SER A 146 -11.66 22.01 27.88
C SER A 146 -12.88 22.73 28.48
N ALA A 147 -12.70 23.92 29.06
CA ALA A 147 -13.82 24.75 29.51
C ALA A 147 -14.65 25.18 28.29
N MET A 148 -15.98 25.08 28.39
CA MET A 148 -16.88 25.33 27.27
C MET A 148 -18.01 26.28 27.65
N TRP A 149 -18.45 27.07 26.66
CA TRP A 149 -19.65 27.88 26.74
C TRP A 149 -20.50 27.62 25.50
N ALA A 150 -21.82 27.50 25.68
CA ALA A 150 -22.76 27.32 24.60
C ALA A 150 -23.94 28.28 24.76
N SER A 151 -24.38 28.90 23.68
CA SER A 151 -25.62 29.66 23.68
C SER A 151 -26.43 29.47 22.41
N ALA A 152 -27.75 29.47 22.56
CA ALA A 152 -28.70 29.21 21.49
C ALA A 152 -29.19 30.54 20.88
N HIS A 153 -29.13 30.66 19.56
CA HIS A 153 -29.41 31.89 18.80
C HIS A 153 -30.38 31.65 17.66
N THR A 154 -30.97 32.74 17.15
CA THR A 154 -31.89 32.69 16.00
C THR A 154 -31.20 32.52 14.64
N GLY A 155 -29.87 32.55 14.59
CA GLY A 155 -29.10 32.48 13.36
C GLY A 155 -27.59 32.37 13.61
N GLU A 156 -26.86 32.41 12.49
CA GLU A 156 -25.40 32.24 12.43
C GLU A 156 -24.70 33.55 12.01
N LYS A 157 -25.40 34.70 11.99
CA LYS A 157 -24.81 35.94 11.48
C LYS A 157 -23.75 36.48 12.45
N ALA A 158 -22.90 37.39 11.98
CA ALA A 158 -21.86 38.03 12.80
C ALA A 158 -22.41 38.62 14.12
N ARG A 159 -23.63 39.19 14.12
CA ARG A 159 -24.28 39.68 15.36
C ARG A 159 -24.53 38.57 16.39
N ASP A 160 -24.89 37.37 15.94
CA ASP A 160 -25.22 36.23 16.78
C ASP A 160 -23.91 35.64 17.36
N VAL A 161 -22.87 35.55 16.52
CA VAL A 161 -21.50 35.19 16.94
C VAL A 161 -20.94 36.17 17.97
N ILE A 162 -21.06 37.49 17.75
CA ILE A 162 -20.60 38.52 18.69
C ILE A 162 -21.37 38.42 20.01
N ALA A 163 -22.69 38.19 19.96
CA ALA A 163 -23.49 38.00 21.17
C ALA A 163 -23.04 36.76 21.95
N HIS A 164 -22.74 35.65 21.27
CA HIS A 164 -22.17 34.45 21.89
C HIS A 164 -20.81 34.74 22.55
N TRP A 165 -19.87 35.35 21.83
CA TRP A 165 -18.53 35.64 22.39
C TRP A 165 -18.56 36.64 23.54
N ARG A 166 -19.43 37.65 23.52
CA ARG A 166 -19.59 38.56 24.67
C ARG A 166 -19.98 37.79 25.94
N GLN A 167 -20.87 36.80 25.83
CA GLN A 167 -21.23 35.94 26.95
C GLN A 167 -20.06 35.05 27.36
N ALA A 168 -19.40 34.40 26.40
CA ALA A 168 -18.25 33.52 26.67
C ALA A 168 -17.10 34.28 27.35
N PHE A 169 -16.79 35.50 26.89
CA PHE A 169 -15.74 36.34 27.49
C PHE A 169 -16.05 36.72 28.93
N ALA A 170 -17.32 36.98 29.25
CA ALA A 170 -17.72 37.30 30.61
C ALA A 170 -17.61 36.10 31.57
N ILE A 171 -17.77 34.87 31.07
CA ILE A 171 -17.79 33.65 31.89
C ILE A 171 -16.42 32.96 31.96
N LEU A 172 -15.74 32.83 30.83
CA LEU A 172 -14.50 32.07 30.70
C LEU A 172 -13.25 32.95 30.70
N GLY A 173 -13.37 34.25 30.39
CA GLY A 173 -12.25 35.16 30.16
C GLY A 173 -11.99 35.42 28.67
N ILE A 174 -10.97 36.22 28.34
CA ILE A 174 -10.66 36.61 26.96
C ILE A 174 -9.49 35.75 26.45
N PRO A 175 -9.64 35.00 25.35
CA PRO A 175 -8.55 34.23 24.76
C PRO A 175 -7.58 35.11 23.97
N SER A 176 -6.33 34.67 23.81
CA SER A 176 -5.37 35.31 22.90
C SER A 176 -5.73 35.10 21.43
N ALA A 177 -6.29 33.94 21.08
CA ALA A 177 -6.70 33.61 19.72
C ALA A 177 -7.95 32.73 19.70
N VAL A 178 -8.75 32.90 18.64
CA VAL A 178 -9.94 32.07 18.37
C VAL A 178 -9.80 31.46 16.98
N LYS A 179 -9.91 30.15 16.90
CA LYS A 179 -10.00 29.42 15.63
C LYS A 179 -11.47 29.13 15.33
N THR A 180 -11.89 29.51 14.14
CA THR A 180 -13.23 29.25 13.60
C THR A 180 -13.10 28.49 12.29
N ASP A 181 -14.21 28.02 11.74
CA ASP A 181 -14.25 27.62 10.34
C ASP A 181 -14.18 28.85 9.41
N ASN A 182 -14.15 28.61 8.10
CA ASN A 182 -14.18 29.67 7.09
C ASN A 182 -15.61 30.08 6.72
N GLY A 183 -16.57 29.88 7.63
CA GLY A 183 -17.96 30.24 7.43
C GLY A 183 -18.12 31.75 7.13
N PRO A 184 -19.13 32.15 6.35
CA PRO A 184 -19.31 33.53 5.89
C PRO A 184 -19.48 34.54 7.05
N ALA A 185 -19.98 34.08 8.21
CA ALA A 185 -20.08 34.90 9.40
C ALA A 185 -18.71 35.28 9.98
N TYR A 186 -17.81 34.30 10.11
CA TYR A 186 -16.49 34.49 10.70
C TYR A 186 -15.51 35.24 9.79
N ALA A 187 -15.66 35.10 8.46
CA ALA A 187 -14.87 35.85 7.48
C ALA A 187 -15.29 37.34 7.34
N SER A 188 -16.38 37.74 8.00
CA SER A 188 -16.93 39.09 7.88
C SER A 188 -16.00 40.17 8.46
N GLN A 189 -16.08 41.39 7.91
CA GLN A 189 -15.33 42.54 8.43
C GLN A 189 -15.76 42.89 9.87
N GLN A 190 -17.03 42.69 10.19
CA GLN A 190 -17.58 42.97 11.52
C GLN A 190 -16.92 42.10 12.61
N ILE A 191 -16.67 40.83 12.32
CA ILE A 191 -15.95 39.92 13.24
C ILE A 191 -14.49 40.34 13.39
N ARG A 192 -13.82 40.68 12.28
CA ARG A 192 -12.44 41.18 12.30
C ARG A 192 -12.24 42.49 13.06
N GLN A 193 -13.28 43.31 13.22
CA GLN A 193 -13.24 44.55 14.01
C GLN A 193 -13.58 44.31 15.48
N PHE A 194 -14.26 43.21 15.80
CA PHE A 194 -14.65 42.88 17.17
C PHE A 194 -13.53 42.17 17.94
N LEU A 195 -12.77 41.32 17.27
CA LEU A 195 -11.56 40.66 17.78
C LEU A 195 -10.36 41.62 17.70
#